data_AF-A0A151J1Q8-F1
#
_entry.id   AF-A0A151J1Q8-F1
#
_cell.length_a   1.000
_cell.length_b   1.000
_cell.length_c   1.000
_cell.angle_alpha   90.00
_cell.angle_beta   90.00
_cell.angle_gamma   90.00
#
_symmetry.space_group_name_H-M   'P 1'
#
loop_
_entity.id
_entity.type
_entity.pdbx_description
1 polymer ?
#
loop_
_entity_poly.entity_id
_entity_poly.type
_entity_poly.pdbx_seq_one_letter_code
_entity_poly.pdbx_strand_id
1 'polypeptide(L)'
;MPGDETFSVVVLREKLREQGLPTTGTKAELLARLYAHDPEGTWRFTTDAGEASNATAGATTTDEEGASRATTNDKDDAKNASMPTESEQILRRELELLRRERDLHERELQLIRLENERLRQTPEMHVSLRNKDVKYVAGLAKEFDGSRNSFWKWEQQIRY
;
A
#
# COMPACT_ATOMS: atom_id res chain seq x y z
N MET A 1 -9.83 -0.26 -2.55
CA MET A 1 -9.36 -1.28 -1.59
C MET A 1 -8.81 -2.45 -2.39
N PRO A 2 -7.49 -2.52 -2.63
CA PRO A 2 -6.89 -3.59 -3.41
C PRO A 2 -6.41 -4.72 -2.50
N GLY A 3 -7.02 -5.91 -2.60
CA GLY A 3 -6.57 -7.09 -1.83
C GLY A 3 -7.59 -8.19 -1.56
N ASP A 4 -8.88 -7.99 -1.87
CA ASP A 4 -9.96 -8.92 -1.48
C ASP A 4 -10.22 -10.05 -2.50
N GLU A 5 -9.52 -10.06 -3.62
CA GLU A 5 -9.72 -11.05 -4.69
C GLU A 5 -9.05 -12.40 -4.42
N THR A 6 -8.11 -12.48 -3.49
CA THR A 6 -7.34 -13.72 -3.23
C THR A 6 -8.05 -14.74 -2.34
N PHE A 7 -9.05 -14.32 -1.54
CA PHE A 7 -9.79 -15.25 -0.67
C PHE A 7 -11.02 -15.82 -1.38
N SER A 8 -11.12 -17.15 -1.41
CA SER A 8 -12.31 -17.85 -1.89
C SER A 8 -13.45 -17.75 -0.88
N VAL A 9 -14.70 -17.69 -1.38
CA VAL A 9 -15.92 -17.68 -0.53
C VAL A 9 -15.96 -18.88 0.41
N VAL A 10 -15.38 -20.00 0.00
CA VAL A 10 -15.29 -21.22 0.84
C VAL A 10 -14.45 -20.95 2.08
N VAL A 11 -13.26 -20.35 1.92
CA VAL A 11 -12.34 -20.00 3.01
C VAL A 11 -12.97 -18.97 3.94
N LEU A 12 -13.67 -17.97 3.39
CA LEU A 12 -14.36 -16.95 4.18
C LEU A 12 -15.47 -17.55 5.04
N ARG A 13 -16.22 -18.52 4.50
CA ARG A 13 -17.27 -19.22 5.26
C ARG A 13 -16.69 -20.12 6.35
N GLU A 14 -15.55 -20.73 6.09
CA GLU A 14 -14.84 -21.55 7.08
C GLU A 14 -14.35 -20.69 8.25
N LYS A 15 -13.70 -19.56 7.97
CA LYS A 15 -13.25 -18.62 9.00
C LYS A 15 -14.40 -18.02 9.81
N LEU A 16 -15.52 -17.69 9.15
CA LEU A 16 -16.74 -17.26 9.86
C LEU A 16 -17.31 -18.39 10.74
N ARG A 17 -17.25 -19.64 10.30
CA ARG A 17 -17.72 -20.79 11.09
C ARG A 17 -16.82 -21.05 12.30
N GLU A 18 -15.51 -20.95 12.15
CA GLU A 18 -14.53 -21.04 13.24
C GLU A 18 -14.78 -19.96 14.31
N GLN A 19 -15.18 -18.77 13.87
CA GLN A 19 -15.52 -17.65 14.76
C GLN A 19 -16.98 -17.66 15.25
N GLY A 20 -17.78 -18.68 14.91
CA GLY A 20 -19.18 -18.79 15.33
C GLY A 20 -20.13 -17.76 14.69
N LEU A 21 -19.71 -17.11 13.61
CA LEU A 21 -20.45 -16.08 12.89
C LEU A 21 -21.33 -16.68 11.78
N PRO A 22 -22.42 -16.00 11.40
CA PRO A 22 -23.27 -16.47 10.32
C PRO A 22 -22.51 -16.50 8.97
N THR A 23 -22.70 -17.58 8.21
CA THR A 23 -22.03 -17.84 6.92
C THR A 23 -22.87 -17.48 5.69
N THR A 24 -24.02 -16.84 5.92
CA THR A 24 -24.95 -16.39 4.88
C THR A 24 -24.54 -15.04 4.32
N GLY A 25 -24.70 -14.88 3.00
CA GLY A 25 -24.47 -13.61 2.32
C GLY A 25 -23.54 -13.70 1.12
N THR A 26 -23.34 -12.55 0.48
CA THR A 26 -22.39 -12.35 -0.62
C THR A 26 -20.94 -12.31 -0.12
N LYS A 27 -19.95 -12.50 -1.00
CA LYS A 27 -18.51 -12.45 -0.62
C LYS A 27 -18.16 -11.18 0.15
N ALA A 28 -18.70 -10.04 -0.27
CA ALA A 28 -18.48 -8.74 0.38
C ALA A 28 -19.08 -8.69 1.79
N GLU A 29 -20.28 -9.25 1.99
CA GLU A 29 -20.92 -9.30 3.32
C GLU A 29 -20.15 -10.22 4.28
N LEU A 30 -19.60 -11.33 3.78
CA LEU A 30 -18.77 -12.23 4.58
C LEU A 30 -17.47 -11.54 5.02
N LEU A 31 -16.82 -10.80 4.12
CA LEU A 31 -15.63 -10.00 4.42
C LEU A 31 -15.93 -8.88 5.41
N ALA A 32 -17.00 -8.10 5.19
CA ALA A 32 -17.39 -7.02 6.09
C ALA A 32 -17.65 -7.55 7.51
N ARG A 33 -18.25 -8.74 7.63
CA ARG A 33 -18.50 -9.38 8.93
C ARG A 33 -17.21 -9.85 9.61
N LEU A 34 -16.26 -10.39 8.85
CA LEU A 34 -14.92 -10.74 9.34
C LEU A 34 -14.16 -9.50 9.82
N TYR A 35 -14.13 -8.42 9.04
CA TYR A 35 -13.45 -7.18 9.41
C TYR A 35 -14.12 -6.43 10.56
N ALA A 36 -15.45 -6.50 10.69
CA ALA A 36 -16.16 -5.91 11.82
C ALA A 36 -15.86 -6.64 13.14
N HIS A 37 -15.64 -7.95 13.07
CA HIS A 37 -15.29 -8.77 14.23
C HIS A 37 -13.80 -8.73 14.55
N ASP A 38 -12.94 -8.69 13.52
CA ASP A 38 -11.48 -8.63 13.62
C ASP A 38 -10.94 -7.53 12.69
N PRO A 39 -10.85 -6.27 13.20
CA PRO A 39 -10.36 -5.13 12.43
C PRO A 39 -8.89 -5.24 12.04
N GLU A 40 -8.12 -6.05 12.77
CA GLU A 40 -6.68 -6.24 12.55
C GLU A 40 -6.42 -7.21 11.38
N GLY A 41 -7.44 -7.92 10.92
CA GLY A 41 -7.33 -8.83 9.78
C GLY A 41 -6.53 -10.09 10.10
N THR A 42 -6.42 -10.45 11.37
CA THR A 42 -5.71 -11.63 11.90
C THR A 42 -6.23 -12.92 11.27
N TRP A 43 -7.53 -12.96 10.94
CA TRP A 43 -8.15 -14.05 10.21
C TRP A 43 -7.45 -14.41 8.88
N ARG A 44 -6.72 -13.46 8.25
CA ARG A 44 -5.99 -13.66 6.97
C ARG A 44 -4.68 -14.44 7.13
N PHE A 45 -4.12 -14.51 8.34
CA PHE A 45 -2.81 -15.10 8.62
C PHE A 45 -2.89 -16.49 9.28
N THR A 46 -4.11 -16.98 9.52
CA THR A 46 -4.33 -18.30 10.15
C THR A 46 -4.21 -19.43 9.12
N THR A 47 -2.99 -19.67 8.66
CA THR A 47 -2.59 -20.95 8.05
C THR A 47 -2.27 -21.93 9.17
N ASP A 48 -3.10 -22.96 9.35
CA ASP A 48 -2.84 -24.21 10.08
C ASP A 48 -1.81 -24.17 11.22
N ALA A 49 -2.21 -23.59 12.36
CA ALA A 49 -1.59 -23.88 13.65
C ALA A 49 -2.71 -24.32 14.60
N GLY A 50 -2.91 -25.63 14.66
CA GLY A 50 -3.93 -26.26 15.48
C GLY A 50 -3.77 -26.02 16.98
N GLU A 51 -4.94 -26.03 17.63
CA GLU A 51 -5.18 -26.42 19.03
C GLU A 51 -4.88 -25.43 20.16
N ALA A 52 -5.93 -24.72 20.54
CA ALA A 52 -6.63 -24.88 21.82
C ALA A 52 -5.79 -25.25 23.06
N SER A 53 -5.68 -24.29 23.99
CA SER A 53 -5.64 -24.43 25.46
C SER A 53 -4.88 -23.22 26.02
N ASN A 54 -5.25 -22.52 27.09
CA ASN A 54 -6.34 -22.62 28.04
C ASN A 54 -6.38 -21.25 28.74
N ALA A 55 -7.56 -20.65 28.85
CA ALA A 55 -7.77 -19.54 29.76
C ALA A 55 -7.74 -20.10 31.20
N THR A 56 -6.61 -19.93 31.89
CA THR A 56 -6.54 -20.16 33.34
C THR A 56 -6.19 -18.85 34.02
N ALA A 57 -7.24 -18.25 34.57
CA ALA A 57 -7.17 -17.27 35.63
C ALA A 57 -6.24 -17.74 36.76
N GLY A 58 -5.36 -16.85 37.19
CA GLY A 58 -4.42 -17.10 38.27
C GLY A 58 -3.94 -15.79 38.88
N ALA A 59 -4.88 -14.93 39.28
CA ALA A 59 -4.60 -13.86 40.21
C ALA A 59 -4.24 -14.50 41.56
N THR A 60 -2.99 -14.38 41.99
CA THR A 60 -2.59 -14.56 43.40
C THR A 60 -1.42 -13.64 43.70
N THR A 61 -1.68 -12.86 44.73
CA THR A 61 -0.88 -11.86 45.43
C THR A 61 0.45 -12.37 45.96
N THR A 62 1.48 -11.52 45.95
CA THR A 62 2.27 -11.19 47.15
C THR A 62 3.17 -10.00 46.84
N ASP A 63 2.96 -8.91 47.59
CA ASP A 63 3.94 -7.86 47.83
C ASP A 63 5.24 -8.46 48.35
N GLU A 64 6.40 -7.92 47.98
CA GLU A 64 7.51 -7.62 48.91
C GLU A 64 8.45 -6.54 48.35
N GLU A 65 8.98 -5.75 49.28
CA GLU A 65 9.77 -4.53 49.16
C GLU A 65 11.16 -4.69 48.50
N GLY A 66 11.55 -3.62 47.78
CA GLY A 66 12.76 -2.85 48.08
C GLY A 66 14.12 -3.54 48.08
N ALA A 67 14.98 -3.20 47.10
CA ALA A 67 16.40 -2.90 47.36
C ALA A 67 17.10 -2.37 46.10
N SER A 68 17.57 -1.14 46.19
CA SER A 68 18.55 -0.55 45.28
C SER A 68 19.87 -1.31 45.34
N ARG A 69 20.50 -1.63 44.19
CA ARG A 69 21.97 -1.59 44.09
C ARG A 69 22.46 -1.63 42.64
N ALA A 70 22.98 -0.49 42.20
CA ALA A 70 24.00 -0.47 41.15
C ALA A 70 25.30 -1.04 41.72
N THR A 71 25.86 -2.07 41.09
CA THR A 71 27.29 -2.43 41.14
C THR A 71 27.56 -3.42 40.00
N THR A 72 28.24 -2.97 38.95
CA THR A 72 29.66 -3.23 38.62
C THR A 72 29.85 -4.47 37.76
N ASN A 73 30.43 -4.22 36.58
CA ASN A 73 31.34 -5.07 35.81
C ASN A 73 31.32 -6.58 36.10
N ASP A 74 31.03 -7.37 35.08
CA ASP A 74 32.02 -8.35 34.64
C ASP A 74 31.94 -8.58 33.14
N LYS A 75 33.11 -8.50 32.51
CA LYS A 75 33.38 -9.03 31.19
C LYS A 75 33.36 -10.55 31.28
N ASP A 76 33.17 -11.16 30.12
CA ASP A 76 33.39 -12.58 29.84
C ASP A 76 32.18 -13.45 30.14
N ASP A 77 31.29 -13.53 29.15
CA ASP A 77 30.78 -14.85 28.79
C ASP A 77 30.58 -14.98 27.29
N ALA A 78 31.04 -16.13 26.82
CA ALA A 78 31.26 -16.45 25.44
C ALA A 78 29.96 -16.48 24.65
N LYS A 79 30.02 -15.98 23.41
CA LYS A 79 29.48 -16.62 22.19
C LYS A 79 28.29 -17.56 22.40
N ASN A 80 27.20 -17.07 22.99
CA ASN A 80 25.92 -17.70 22.79
C ASN A 80 25.38 -17.03 21.53
N ALA A 81 25.67 -17.65 20.37
CA ALA A 81 24.90 -17.43 19.16
C ALA A 81 23.49 -18.01 19.41
N SER A 82 22.78 -17.38 20.34
CA SER A 82 21.35 -17.55 20.49
C SER A 82 20.78 -17.04 19.17
N MET A 83 20.08 -17.93 18.45
CA MET A 83 19.37 -17.57 17.24
C MET A 83 18.62 -16.26 17.53
N PRO A 84 18.75 -15.21 16.70
CA PRO A 84 18.01 -13.99 16.90
C PRO A 84 16.56 -14.40 17.07
N THR A 85 15.96 -13.98 18.17
CA THR A 85 14.54 -14.27 18.43
C THR A 85 13.74 -13.83 17.20
N GLU A 86 12.63 -14.50 16.92
CA GLU A 86 11.77 -14.12 15.79
C GLU A 86 11.47 -12.62 15.80
N SER A 87 11.27 -12.05 17.00
CA SER A 87 11.15 -10.62 17.26
C SER A 87 12.36 -9.79 16.79
N GLU A 88 13.60 -10.22 17.06
CA GLU A 88 14.79 -9.52 16.56
C GLU A 88 14.93 -9.60 15.04
N GLN A 89 14.54 -10.72 14.43
CA GLN A 89 14.57 -10.86 12.97
C GLN A 89 13.54 -9.94 12.31
N ILE A 90 12.34 -9.84 12.90
CA ILE A 90 11.29 -8.90 12.50
C ILE A 90 11.80 -7.47 12.61
N LEU A 91 12.34 -7.07 13.77
CA LEU A 91 12.86 -5.71 13.98
C LEU A 91 13.99 -5.34 13.01
N ARG A 92 14.88 -6.29 12.69
CA ARG A 92 15.93 -6.08 11.68
C ARG A 92 15.34 -5.81 10.30
N ARG A 93 14.33 -6.58 9.91
CA ARG A 93 13.61 -6.39 8.64
C ARG A 93 12.85 -5.06 8.62
N GLU A 94 12.18 -4.69 9.71
CA GLU A 94 11.47 -3.42 9.83
C GLU A 94 12.42 -2.23 9.72
N LEU A 95 13.57 -2.28 10.40
CA LEU A 95 14.60 -1.25 10.29
C LEU A 95 15.14 -1.11 8.86
N GLU A 96 15.30 -2.21 8.15
CA GLU A 96 15.72 -2.18 6.74
C GLU A 96 14.65 -1.56 5.84
N LEU A 97 13.37 -1.91 6.06
CA LEU A 97 12.25 -1.33 5.32
C LEU A 97 12.14 0.18 5.56
N LEU A 98 12.23 0.63 6.82
CA LEU A 98 12.18 2.05 7.16
C LEU A 98 13.32 2.84 6.51
N ARG A 99 14.53 2.26 6.42
CA ARG A 99 15.65 2.89 5.72
C ARG A 99 15.37 3.05 4.23
N ARG A 100 14.87 1.98 3.59
CA ARG A 100 14.52 2.00 2.17
C ARG A 100 13.38 2.98 1.88
N GLU A 101 12.37 3.03 2.76
CA GLU A 101 11.22 3.92 2.63
C GLU A 101 11.64 5.39 2.76
N ARG A 102 12.50 5.72 3.73
CA ARG A 102 13.09 7.06 3.85
C ARG A 102 13.83 7.46 2.57
N ASP A 103 14.71 6.60 2.06
CA ASP A 103 15.49 6.89 0.86
C ASP A 103 14.59 7.11 -0.37
N LEU A 104 13.47 6.38 -0.44
CA LEU A 104 12.48 6.53 -1.51
C LEU A 104 11.72 7.85 -1.37
N HIS A 105 11.25 8.19 -0.17
CA HIS A 105 10.60 9.47 0.12
C HIS A 105 11.49 10.67 -0.23
N GLU A 106 12.79 10.60 0.08
CA GLU A 106 13.73 11.66 -0.27
C GLU A 106 13.87 11.83 -1.79
N ARG A 107 13.93 10.73 -2.54
CA ARG A 107 13.97 10.77 -4.02
C ARG A 107 12.68 11.32 -4.60
N GLU A 108 11.52 10.91 -4.06
CA GLU A 108 10.22 11.44 -4.50
C GLU A 108 10.12 12.95 -4.26
N LEU A 109 10.57 13.44 -3.09
CA LEU A 109 10.63 14.87 -2.81
C LEU A 109 11.54 15.62 -3.79
N GLN A 110 12.68 15.05 -4.15
CA GLN A 110 13.57 15.63 -5.17
C GLN A 110 12.89 15.69 -6.54
N LEU A 111 12.22 14.62 -6.97
CA LEU A 111 11.49 14.57 -8.24
C LEU A 111 10.36 15.60 -8.27
N ILE A 112 9.58 15.73 -7.18
CA ILE A 112 8.50 16.72 -7.08
C ILE A 112 9.06 18.15 -7.16
N ARG A 113 10.20 18.42 -6.53
CA ARG A 113 10.86 19.73 -6.62
C ARG A 113 11.32 20.03 -8.04
N LEU A 114 12.00 19.08 -8.68
CA LEU A 114 12.47 19.21 -10.06
C LEU A 114 11.30 19.34 -11.05
N GLU A 115 10.21 18.60 -10.85
CA GLU A 115 9.02 18.70 -11.67
C GLU A 115 8.33 20.06 -11.49
N ASN A 116 8.18 20.55 -10.27
CA ASN A 116 7.66 21.89 -10.01
C ASN A 116 8.55 22.97 -10.62
N GLU A 117 9.86 22.82 -10.52
CA GLU A 117 10.82 23.73 -11.15
C GLU A 117 10.69 23.69 -12.67
N ARG A 118 10.59 22.50 -13.28
CA ARG A 118 10.32 22.33 -14.70
C ARG A 118 9.01 22.99 -15.10
N LEU A 119 7.93 22.81 -14.34
CA LEU A 119 6.63 23.42 -14.62
C LEU A 119 6.67 24.96 -14.52
N ARG A 120 7.52 25.50 -13.62
CA ARG A 120 7.76 26.94 -13.51
C ARG A 120 8.66 27.48 -14.62
N GLN A 121 9.62 26.68 -15.08
CA GLN A 121 10.57 27.04 -16.13
C GLN A 121 10.04 26.80 -17.54
N THR A 122 9.04 25.95 -17.73
CA THR A 122 8.33 25.87 -19.00
C THR A 122 7.54 27.16 -19.17
N PRO A 123 7.93 28.07 -20.08
CA PRO A 123 6.98 29.08 -20.51
C PRO A 123 5.78 28.32 -21.08
N GLU A 124 4.59 28.89 -20.92
CA GLU A 124 3.27 28.52 -21.45
C GLU A 124 3.20 28.17 -22.96
N MET A 125 4.35 28.00 -23.64
CA MET A 125 4.48 27.75 -25.07
C MET A 125 3.87 26.44 -25.54
N HIS A 126 3.89 25.37 -24.73
CA HIS A 126 3.35 24.08 -25.18
C HIS A 126 1.81 24.03 -25.20
N VAL A 127 1.14 24.81 -24.34
CA VAL A 127 -0.33 24.94 -24.36
C VAL A 127 -0.76 25.90 -25.48
N SER A 128 0.05 26.93 -25.73
CA SER A 128 -0.21 27.92 -26.81
C SER A 128 -0.11 27.31 -28.21
N LEU A 129 0.85 26.41 -28.49
CA LEU A 129 0.97 25.73 -29.78
C LEU A 129 -0.21 24.77 -30.02
N ARG A 130 -0.51 23.88 -29.06
CA ARG A 130 -1.65 22.95 -29.18
C ARG A 130 -2.98 23.69 -29.39
N ASN A 131 -3.18 24.82 -28.73
CA ASN A 131 -4.42 25.59 -28.88
C ASN A 131 -4.54 26.31 -30.23
N LYS A 132 -3.42 26.70 -30.85
CA LYS A 132 -3.42 27.27 -32.21
C LYS A 132 -3.70 26.19 -33.24
N ASP A 133 -3.11 25.01 -33.07
CA ASP A 133 -3.30 23.86 -33.95
C ASP A 133 -4.76 23.36 -33.89
N VAL A 134 -5.35 23.27 -32.70
CA VAL A 134 -6.75 22.85 -32.53
C VAL A 134 -7.73 23.87 -33.13
N LYS A 135 -7.47 25.17 -33.00
CA LYS A 135 -8.31 26.22 -33.61
C LYS A 135 -8.18 26.24 -35.13
N TYR A 136 -6.97 26.03 -35.67
CA TYR A 136 -6.74 25.91 -37.10
C TYR A 136 -7.46 24.68 -37.68
N VAL A 137 -7.33 23.51 -37.04
CA VAL A 137 -8.04 22.28 -37.42
C VAL A 137 -9.56 22.44 -37.30
N ALA A 138 -10.06 23.12 -36.27
CA ALA A 138 -11.50 23.40 -36.12
C ALA A 138 -12.04 24.34 -37.21
N GLY A 139 -11.23 25.31 -37.65
CA GLY A 139 -11.53 26.18 -38.80
C GLY A 139 -11.62 25.39 -40.10
N LEU A 140 -10.63 24.54 -40.36
CA LEU A 140 -10.62 23.65 -41.53
C LEU A 140 -11.81 22.70 -41.52
N ALA A 141 -12.11 22.07 -40.38
CA ALA A 141 -13.25 21.15 -40.26
C ALA A 141 -14.61 21.82 -40.54
N LYS A 142 -14.75 23.12 -40.27
CA LYS A 142 -15.96 23.89 -40.59
C LYS A 142 -16.15 24.09 -42.10
N GLU A 143 -15.07 24.13 -42.87
CA GLU A 143 -15.07 24.28 -44.32
C GLU A 143 -15.21 22.93 -45.05
N PHE A 144 -15.33 21.82 -44.30
CA PHE A 144 -15.52 20.50 -44.89
C PHE A 144 -16.96 20.30 -45.35
N ASP A 145 -17.15 20.23 -46.66
CA ASP A 145 -18.44 19.93 -47.28
C ASP A 145 -18.62 18.42 -47.57
N GLY A 146 -17.63 17.58 -47.24
CA GLY A 146 -17.64 16.14 -47.49
C GLY A 146 -17.57 15.75 -48.98
N SER A 147 -17.34 16.71 -49.89
CA SER A 147 -17.22 16.44 -51.32
C SER A 147 -15.93 15.69 -51.62
N ARG A 148 -15.97 14.77 -52.61
CA ARG A 148 -14.84 13.92 -53.01
C ARG A 148 -13.57 14.69 -53.40
N ASN A 149 -13.68 15.99 -53.68
CA ASN A 149 -12.56 16.85 -54.09
C ASN A 149 -12.01 17.75 -52.98
N SER A 150 -12.59 17.72 -51.77
CA SER A 150 -12.19 18.62 -50.68
C SER A 150 -10.92 18.15 -49.96
N PHE A 151 -10.64 16.85 -50.00
CA PHE A 151 -9.44 16.25 -49.40
C PHE A 151 -8.12 16.76 -50.01
N TRP A 152 -8.06 16.90 -51.34
CA TRP A 152 -6.84 17.35 -52.02
C TRP A 152 -6.47 18.81 -51.72
N LYS A 153 -7.48 19.67 -51.53
CA LYS A 153 -7.29 21.07 -51.12
C LYS A 153 -6.72 21.17 -49.70
N TRP A 154 -7.17 20.31 -48.81
CA TRP A 154 -6.66 20.25 -47.43
C TRP A 154 -5.25 19.70 -47.34
N GLU A 155 -4.91 18.70 -48.16
CA GLU A 155 -3.54 18.18 -48.23
C GLU A 155 -2.54 19.26 -48.68
N GLN A 156 -2.93 20.10 -49.64
CA GLN A 156 -2.15 21.26 -50.08
C GLN A 156 -1.96 22.31 -48.96
N GLN A 157 -3.00 22.57 -48.15
CA GLN A 157 -2.98 23.56 -47.06
C GLN A 157 -2.22 23.13 -45.80
N ILE A 158 -1.89 21.84 -45.66
CA ILE A 158 -1.10 21.33 -44.52
C ILE A 158 0.40 21.27 -44.87
N ARG A 159 0.76 21.26 -46.16
CA ARG A 159 2.15 21.16 -46.63
C ARG A 159 2.88 22.51 -46.80
N TYR A 160 2.20 23.63 -46.59
CA TYR A 160 2.75 25.00 -46.60
C TYR A 160 2.44 25.70 -45.28
#